data_AF-A0A7K0PR00-F1
#
_entry.id   AF-A0A7K0PR00-F1
#
_cell.length_a   1.000
_cell.length_b   1.000
_cell.length_c   1.000
_cell.angle_alpha   90.00
_cell.angle_beta   90.00
_cell.angle_gamma   90.00
#
_symmetry.space_group_name_H-M   'P 1'
#
loop_
_entity.id
_entity.type
_entity.pdbx_description
1 polymer ?
#
loop_
_entity_poly.entity_id
_entity_poly.type
_entity_poly.pdbx_seq_one_letter_code
_entity_poly.pdbx_strand_id
1 'polypeptide(L)' 'MNYPAIRKTLQAGSIVFGASALFLLILPKLFLDLLALDTSDDLIWSMRMIGITVFALAGNMWNNASQSSDTRVGN' A
#
# COMPACT_ATOMS: atom_id res chain seq x y z
N MET A 1 17.87 -17.55 5.41
CA MET A 1 17.25 -16.20 5.31
C MET A 1 16.57 -15.88 6.63
N ASN A 2 16.67 -14.64 7.11
CA ASN A 2 16.07 -14.23 8.38
C ASN A 2 14.57 -13.89 8.19
N TYR A 3 13.73 -14.91 8.05
CA TYR A 3 12.29 -14.76 7.79
C TYR A 3 11.55 -13.83 8.78
N PRO A 4 11.86 -13.83 10.10
CA PRO A 4 11.28 -12.89 11.04
C PRO A 4 11.58 -11.42 10.71
N ALA A 5 12.82 -11.11 10.32
CA ALA A 5 13.21 -9.75 9.95
C ALA A 5 12.51 -9.29 8.66
N ILE A 6 12.40 -10.18 7.65
CA ILE A 6 11.68 -9.87 6.40
C ILE A 6 10.20 -9.59 6.67
N ARG A 7 9.55 -10.36 7.55
CA ARG A 7 8.16 -10.12 7.95
C ARG A 7 7.97 -8.77 8.64
N LYS A 8 8.90 -8.40 9.53
CA LYS A 8 8.88 -7.08 10.19
C LYS A 8 9.06 -5.94 9.19
N THR A 9 9.97 -6.09 8.23
CA THR A 9 10.11 -5.11 7.13
C THR A 9 8.84 -5.00 6.30
N LEU A 10 8.20 -6.13 5.96
CA LEU A 10 6.93 -6.10 5.23
C LEU A 10 5.80 -5.41 6.02
N GLN A 11 5.69 -5.66 7.32
CA GLN A 11 4.71 -4.98 8.19
C GLN A 11 4.96 -3.47 8.28
N ALA A 12 6.23 -3.06 8.45
CA ALA A 12 6.58 -1.65 8.45
C ALA A 12 6.25 -1.00 7.09
N GLY A 13 6.61 -1.68 6.00
CA GLY A 13 6.31 -1.24 4.64
C GLY A 13 4.82 -1.07 4.39
N SER A 14 3.98 -2.03 4.80
CA SER A 14 2.53 -1.94 4.58
C SER A 14 1.86 -0.81 5.36
N ILE A 15 2.37 -0.43 6.54
CA ILE A 15 1.87 0.78 7.23
C ILE A 15 2.20 2.03 6.41
N VAL A 16 3.45 2.20 5.99
CA VAL A 16 3.89 3.40 5.25
C VAL A 16 3.17 3.51 3.91
N PHE A 17 3.09 2.41 3.16
CA PHE A 17 2.37 2.37 1.89
C PHE A 17 0.86 2.56 2.07
N GLY A 18 0.24 1.95 3.08
CA GLY A 18 -1.18 2.11 3.38
C GLY A 18 -1.55 3.54 3.76
N ALA A 19 -0.73 4.18 4.60
CA ALA A 19 -0.91 5.59 4.97
C ALA A 19 -0.73 6.53 3.76
N SER A 20 0.28 6.26 2.92
CA SER A 20 0.52 7.03 1.68
C SER A 20 -0.65 6.89 0.70
N ALA A 21 -1.21 5.68 0.58
CA ALA A 21 -2.38 5.42 -0.26
C ALA A 21 -3.61 6.21 0.21
N LEU A 22 -3.84 6.31 1.52
CA LEU A 22 -4.93 7.11 2.07
C LEU A 22 -4.76 8.60 1.73
N PHE A 23 -3.53 9.12 1.81
CA PHE A 23 -3.22 10.48 1.38
C PHE A 23 -3.50 10.72 -0.10
N LEU A 24 -3.11 9.78 -0.97
CA LEU A 24 -3.41 9.83 -2.41
C LEU A 24 -4.91 9.84 -2.71
N LEU A 25 -5.72 9.13 -1.91
CA LEU A 25 -7.18 9.09 -2.08
C LEU A 25 -7.86 10.40 -1.67
N ILE A 26 -7.43 10.99 -0.55
CA ILE A 26 -8.04 12.18 0.03
C ILE A 26 -7.55 13.46 -0.67
N LEU A 27 -6.26 13.54 -0.99
CA LEU A 27 -5.58 14.73 -1.52
C LEU A 27 -4.94 14.47 -2.91
N PRO A 28 -5.66 13.93 -3.92
CA PRO A 28 -5.07 13.61 -5.22
C PRO A 28 -4.52 14.85 -5.94
N LYS A 29 -5.14 16.02 -5.78
CA LYS A 29 -4.69 17.28 -6.37
C LYS A 29 -3.32 17.71 -5.86
N LEU A 30 -3.06 17.54 -4.56
CA LEU A 30 -1.74 17.85 -3.99
C LEU A 30 -0.64 17.05 -4.69
N PHE A 31 -0.87 15.77 -4.96
CA PHE A 31 0.10 14.95 -5.69
C PHE A 31 0.26 15.42 -7.14
N LEU A 32 -0.82 15.75 -7.83
CA LEU A 32 -0.74 16.30 -9.20
C LEU A 32 0.04 17.61 -9.25
N ASP A 33 -0.20 18.51 -8.29
CA ASP A 33 0.52 19.78 -8.15
C ASP A 33 2.01 19.55 -7.87
N LEU A 34 2.35 18.62 -6.97
CA LEU A 34 3.73 18.24 -6.67
C LEU A 34 4.45 17.62 -7.87
N LEU A 35 3.72 16.92 -8.74
CA LEU A 35 4.24 16.37 -9.98
C LEU A 35 4.28 17.41 -11.12
N ALA A 36 3.74 18.62 -10.90
CA ALA A 36 3.56 19.66 -11.93
C ALA A 36 2.72 19.18 -13.13
N LEU A 37 1.67 18.39 -12.88
CA LEU A 37 0.66 17.99 -13.87
C LEU A 37 -0.63 18.81 -13.71
N ASP A 38 -1.46 18.78 -14.77
CA ASP A 38 -2.79 19.37 -14.74
C ASP A 38 -3.73 18.63 -13.77
N THR A 39 -4.68 19.36 -13.20
CA THR A 39 -5.68 18.85 -12.25
C THR A 39 -6.99 18.52 -12.94
N SER A 40 -6.94 17.80 -14.06
CA SER A 40 -8.15 17.35 -14.76
C SER A 40 -8.85 16.22 -13.99
N ASP A 41 -10.16 16.07 -14.20
CA ASP A 41 -10.97 15.05 -13.50
C ASP A 41 -10.47 13.63 -13.77
N ASP A 42 -10.04 13.34 -15.01
CA ASP A 42 -9.49 12.04 -15.41
C ASP A 42 -8.18 11.72 -14.66
N LEU A 43 -7.32 12.71 -14.46
CA LEU A 43 -6.04 12.54 -13.76
C LEU A 43 -6.25 12.39 -12.26
N ILE A 44 -7.20 13.14 -11.68
CA ILE A 44 -7.62 13.00 -10.30
C ILE A 44 -8.16 11.58 -10.05
N TRP A 45 -8.98 11.07 -10.97
CA TRP A 45 -9.47 9.69 -10.90
C TRP A 45 -8.34 8.68 -11.03
N SER A 46 -7.40 8.90 -11.94
CA SER A 46 -6.23 8.04 -12.11
C SER A 46 -5.41 7.96 -10.81
N MET A 47 -5.18 9.08 -10.13
CA MET A 47 -4.49 9.12 -8.83
C MET A 47 -5.25 8.33 -7.75
N ARG A 48 -6.59 8.41 -7.74
CA ARG A 48 -7.40 7.62 -6.81
C ARG A 48 -7.31 6.13 -7.10
N MET A 49 -7.33 5.71 -8.37
CA MET A 49 -7.18 4.30 -8.74
C MET A 49 -5.83 3.75 -8.30
N ILE A 50 -4.75 4.53 -8.49
CA ILE A 50 -3.41 4.19 -7.96
C ILE A 50 -3.48 4.04 -6.43
N GLY A 51 -4.10 4.99 -5.73
CA GLY A 51 -4.30 4.93 -4.28
C GLY A 51 -5.02 3.65 -3.84
N ILE A 52 -6.12 3.26 -4.50
CA ILE A 52 -6.86 2.03 -4.20
C ILE A 52 -5.96 0.80 -4.39
N THR A 53 -5.22 0.73 -5.50
CA THR A 53 -4.31 -0.40 -5.78
C THR A 53 -3.22 -0.51 -4.73
N VAL A 54 -2.58 0.60 -4.36
CA VAL A 54 -1.54 0.61 -3.32
C VAL A 54 -2.12 0.22 -1.97
N PHE A 55 -3.32 0.69 -1.63
CA PHE A 55 -4.01 0.30 -0.40
C PHE A 55 -4.29 -1.21 -0.34
N ALA A 56 -4.80 -1.78 -1.43
CA ALA A 56 -5.03 -3.22 -1.53
C ALA A 56 -3.74 -4.04 -1.42
N LEU A 57 -2.66 -3.62 -2.07
CA LEU A 57 -1.34 -4.27 -1.96
C LEU A 57 -0.78 -4.16 -0.54
N ALA A 58 -0.89 -2.99 0.10
CA ALA A 58 -0.45 -2.79 1.48
C ALA A 58 -1.19 -3.72 2.45
N GLY A 59 -2.51 -3.85 2.31
CA GLY A 59 -3.30 -4.82 3.07
C GLY A 59 -2.87 -6.27 2.81
N ASN A 60 -2.59 -6.62 1.55
CA ASN A 60 -2.11 -7.95 1.18
C ASN A 60 -0.74 -8.27 1.82
N MET A 61 0.18 -7.30 1.79
CA MET A 61 1.51 -7.40 2.43
C MET A 61 1.40 -7.54 3.96
N TRP A 62 0.54 -6.75 4.61
CA TRP A 62 0.31 -6.85 6.05
C TRP A 62 -0.23 -8.22 6.44
N ASN A 63 -1.22 -8.73 5.69
CA ASN A 63 -1.81 -10.04 5.93
C ASN A 63 -0.76 -11.16 5.76
N ASN A 64 -0.01 -11.17 4.65
CA ASN A 64 1.01 -12.16 4.38
C ASN A 64 2.14 -12.15 5.43
N ALA A 65 2.55 -10.97 5.89
CA ALA A 65 3.57 -10.83 6.90
C ALA A 65 3.12 -11.30 8.29
N SER A 66 1.84 -11.09 8.61
CA SER A 66 1.21 -11.46 9.89
C SER A 66 0.84 -12.94 9.98
N GLN A 67 0.67 -13.62 8.84
CA GLN A 67 0.49 -15.08 8.81
C GLN A 67 1.79 -15.81 9.17
N SER A 68 1.93 -16.19 10.44
CA SER A 68 3.06 -16.97 10.98
C SER A 68 2.82 -18.49 10.97
N SER A 69 1.84 -18.98 10.19
CA SER A 69 1.44 -20.39 10.23
C SER A 69 2.51 -21.29 9.62
N ASP A 70 3.36 -21.84 10.50
CA ASP A 70 4.10 -23.10 10.29
C ASP A 70 3.21 -24.33 10.53
N THR A 71 1.89 -24.12 10.71
CA THR A 71 0.91 -25.21 10.71
C THR A 71 0.72 -25.68 9.27
N ARG A 72 1.63 -26.58 8.84
CA ARG A 72 1.35 -27.52 7.76
C ARG A 72 -0.01 -28.15 8.06
N VAL A 73 -0.99 -27.95 7.18
CA VAL A 73 -2.23 -28.71 7.20
C VAL A 73 -1.85 -30.14 6.79
N GLY A 74 -1.48 -30.95 7.77
CA GLY A 74 -0.91 -32.28 7.56
C GLY A 74 -0.04 -32.70 8.74
N ASN A 75 -0.67 -32.90 9.90
CA ASN A 75 -0.17 -33.78 10.94
C ASN A 75 -1.35 -34.54 11.55
#